data_AF-A0A0D6L886-F1
#
_entry.id   AF-A0A0D6L886-F1
#
_cell.length_a   1.000
_cell.length_b   1.000
_cell.length_c   1.000
_cell.angle_alpha   90.00
_cell.angle_beta   90.00
_cell.angle_gamma   90.00
#
_symmetry.space_group_name_H-M   'P 1'
#
loop_
_entity.id
_entity.type
_entity.pdbx_description
1 polymer ?
#
loop_
_entity_poly.entity_id
_entity_poly.type
_entity_poly.pdbx_seq_one_letter_code
_entity_poly.pdbx_strand_id
1 'polypeptide(L)'
;MFLEEPKIKRRVMNRSEHLRTFYEHLLWKTSAIQIDDYASARQLIATECSNWPQMQFQLACMYAMTDWIEDDIRFDKYRRITFKKRLSDHPVYDFWLTLMESNWDVFFDTETRVPNQKLTLCFQFAIRHGYFQLVEYIWEKIGDNTKEYIGQLDKSCCMVAAEWISIRSGLLQWRSLCFRARDRDTMRFLCTKLCAMNPVGVARISWTAFFDTFYNSVNNEQSDIVVQNKFRKRLEFLIENCCPELRKRLLNMENFRIVSDAFRYNQAETFAFLLEHMDGDQLRNAREVVDRIQDRYNDVNGERLRHAMIHRQMTIG
;
A
#
# COMPACT_ATOMS: atom_id res chain seq x y z
N MET A 1 -35.79 16.67 -31.62
CA MET A 1 -34.46 16.02 -31.54
C MET A 1 -33.73 16.69 -30.39
N PHE A 2 -33.85 16.12 -29.18
CA PHE A 2 -33.17 16.67 -27.99
C PHE A 2 -31.81 15.99 -27.90
N LEU A 3 -30.74 16.78 -28.06
CA LEU A 3 -29.38 16.34 -27.81
C LEU A 3 -29.27 16.11 -26.30
N GLU A 4 -29.17 14.85 -25.87
CA GLU A 4 -28.83 14.52 -24.50
C GLU A 4 -27.43 15.06 -24.20
N GLU A 5 -27.31 15.94 -23.21
CA GLU A 5 -26.03 16.40 -22.70
C GLU A 5 -25.20 15.21 -22.19
N PRO A 6 -23.88 15.19 -22.45
CA PRO A 6 -23.04 14.10 -21.99
C PRO A 6 -23.06 14.08 -20.46
N LYS A 7 -23.61 13.01 -19.88
CA LYS A 7 -23.56 12.74 -18.44
C LYS A 7 -22.10 12.79 -18.00
N ILE A 8 -21.70 13.91 -17.40
CA ILE A 8 -20.41 14.06 -16.72
C ILE A 8 -20.41 12.99 -15.64
N LYS A 9 -19.64 11.91 -15.85
CA LYS A 9 -19.36 10.92 -14.82
C LYS A 9 -18.65 11.65 -13.68
N ARG A 10 -19.41 12.16 -12.70
CA ARG A 10 -18.85 12.62 -11.43
C ARG A 10 -18.02 11.45 -10.91
N ARG A 11 -16.70 11.61 -10.89
CA ARG A 11 -15.83 10.64 -10.22
C ARG A 11 -16.36 10.56 -8.80
N VAL A 12 -16.88 9.40 -8.42
CA VAL A 12 -17.17 9.10 -7.02
C VAL A 12 -15.82 9.21 -6.33
N MET A 13 -15.62 10.32 -5.60
CA MET A 13 -14.37 10.57 -4.89
C MET A 13 -14.11 9.37 -3.99
N ASN A 14 -12.87 8.88 -4.01
CA ASN A 14 -12.53 7.77 -3.14
C ASN A 14 -12.69 8.24 -1.69
N ARG A 15 -13.18 7.39 -0.77
CA ARG A 15 -13.43 7.79 0.64
C ARG A 15 -12.17 8.31 1.37
N SER A 16 -10.99 8.01 0.83
CA SER A 16 -9.69 8.52 1.27
C SER A 16 -9.36 9.93 0.78
N GLU A 17 -10.15 10.53 -0.11
CA GLU A 17 -9.88 11.83 -0.74
C GLU A 17 -10.70 12.98 -0.12
N HIS A 18 -11.19 12.81 1.11
CA HIS A 18 -11.98 13.82 1.83
C HIS A 18 -11.20 15.14 2.05
N LEU A 19 -9.86 15.12 2.13
CA LEU A 19 -9.08 16.37 2.13
C LEU A 19 -9.15 17.12 0.79
N ARG A 20 -9.38 16.41 -0.32
CA ARG A 20 -9.41 17.02 -1.66
C ARG A 20 -10.66 17.85 -1.92
N THR A 21 -11.66 17.82 -1.02
CA THR A 21 -12.74 18.81 -1.04
C THR A 21 -12.24 20.20 -0.67
N PHE A 22 -11.08 20.31 -0.03
CA PHE A 22 -10.46 21.57 0.38
C PHE A 22 -9.19 21.86 -0.41
N TYR A 23 -9.26 21.73 -1.75
CA TYR A 23 -8.08 21.82 -2.62
C TYR A 23 -7.22 23.09 -2.42
N GLU A 24 -7.87 24.22 -2.11
CA GLU A 24 -7.23 25.52 -1.88
C GLU A 24 -6.41 25.61 -0.59
N HIS A 25 -6.61 24.66 0.34
CA HIS A 25 -5.99 24.65 1.67
C HIS A 25 -5.01 23.48 1.84
N LEU A 26 -4.68 22.78 0.76
CA LEU A 26 -3.74 21.66 0.80
C LEU A 26 -2.30 22.16 0.92
N LEU A 27 -1.60 21.66 1.92
CA LEU A 27 -0.18 21.87 2.11
C LEU A 27 0.62 20.83 1.33
N TRP A 28 1.70 21.26 0.70
CA TRP A 28 2.60 20.41 -0.07
C TRP A 28 3.88 20.15 0.73
N LYS A 29 4.38 18.91 0.67
CA LYS A 29 5.67 18.56 1.27
C LYS A 29 6.79 19.32 0.55
N THR A 30 7.69 19.94 1.31
CA THR A 30 8.74 20.84 0.79
C THR A 30 9.67 20.19 -0.25
N SER A 31 9.80 18.86 -0.23
CA SER A 31 10.73 18.09 -1.07
C SER A 31 10.04 17.22 -2.14
N ALA A 32 8.72 17.31 -2.31
CA ALA A 32 7.99 16.45 -3.24
C ALA A 32 6.71 17.11 -3.78
N ILE A 33 6.25 16.70 -4.97
CA ILE A 33 4.91 17.01 -5.49
C ILE A 33 3.89 16.08 -4.78
N GLN A 34 3.89 16.08 -3.46
CA GLN A 34 3.01 15.28 -2.62
C GLN A 34 2.37 16.18 -1.56
N ILE A 35 1.10 15.91 -1.29
CA ILE A 35 0.34 16.62 -0.24
C ILE A 35 0.85 16.12 1.11
N ASP A 36 1.03 17.04 2.06
CA ASP A 36 1.18 16.70 3.46
C ASP A 36 -0.22 16.58 4.08
N ASP A 37 -0.76 15.36 4.07
CA ASP A 37 -2.13 15.12 4.51
C ASP A 37 -2.34 15.47 5.99
N TYR A 38 -1.34 15.23 6.86
CA TYR A 38 -1.43 15.54 8.28
C TYR A 38 -1.41 17.04 8.55
N ALA A 39 -0.45 17.76 7.96
CA ALA A 39 -0.35 19.21 8.12
C ALA A 39 -1.59 19.90 7.53
N SER A 40 -2.06 19.45 6.36
CA SER A 40 -3.28 19.95 5.71
C SER A 40 -4.51 19.73 6.60
N ALA A 41 -4.68 18.52 7.15
CA ALA A 41 -5.77 18.23 8.07
C ALA A 41 -5.71 19.12 9.32
N ARG A 42 -4.51 19.33 9.88
CA ARG A 42 -4.33 20.15 11.09
C ARG A 42 -4.69 21.62 10.84
N GLN A 43 -4.29 22.17 9.69
CA GLN A 43 -4.67 23.51 9.26
C GLN A 43 -6.18 23.62 9.09
N LEU A 44 -6.80 22.68 8.38
CA LEU A 44 -8.24 22.67 8.11
C LEU A 44 -9.08 22.61 9.39
N ILE A 45 -8.66 21.80 10.36
CA ILE A 45 -9.32 21.71 11.66
C ILE A 45 -9.29 23.08 12.37
N ALA A 46 -8.17 23.79 12.28
CA ALA A 46 -7.96 25.08 12.94
C ALA A 46 -8.65 26.26 12.23
N THR A 47 -8.72 26.25 10.89
CA THR A 47 -9.28 27.36 10.11
C THR A 47 -10.72 27.08 9.67
N GLU A 48 -10.88 26.23 8.65
CA GLU A 48 -12.13 26.01 7.93
C GLU A 48 -13.19 25.28 8.76
N CYS A 49 -12.76 24.32 9.58
CA CYS A 49 -13.65 23.49 10.39
C CYS A 49 -13.82 24.02 11.82
N SER A 50 -13.36 25.24 12.12
CA SER A 50 -13.40 25.85 13.47
C SER A 50 -14.80 25.78 14.12
N ASN A 51 -15.85 25.99 13.34
CA ASN A 51 -17.25 25.95 13.77
C ASN A 51 -17.96 24.61 13.53
N TRP A 52 -17.24 23.57 13.10
CA TRP A 52 -17.82 22.26 12.79
C TRP A 52 -17.17 21.13 13.62
N PRO A 53 -17.58 20.96 14.89
CA PRO A 53 -16.95 19.99 15.80
C PRO A 53 -16.95 18.54 15.30
N GLN A 54 -17.98 18.14 14.55
CA GLN A 54 -18.04 16.80 13.98
C GLN A 54 -16.93 16.58 12.95
N MET A 55 -16.70 17.54 12.04
CA MET A 55 -15.65 17.43 11.03
C MET A 55 -14.25 17.49 11.65
N GLN A 56 -14.08 18.33 12.68
CA GLN A 56 -12.85 18.36 13.47
C GLN A 56 -12.54 16.99 14.09
N PHE A 57 -13.54 16.36 14.72
CA PHE A 57 -13.39 15.03 15.30
C PHE A 57 -13.06 13.98 14.23
N GLN A 58 -13.77 14.01 13.10
CA GLN A 58 -13.56 13.04 12.01
C GLN A 58 -12.15 13.13 11.42
N LEU A 59 -11.64 14.34 11.16
CA LEU A 59 -10.28 14.55 10.67
C LEU A 59 -9.23 14.15 11.73
N ALA A 60 -9.43 14.55 12.99
CA ALA A 60 -8.54 14.19 14.08
C ALA A 60 -8.42 12.65 14.22
N CYS A 61 -9.54 11.94 14.15
CA CYS A 61 -9.59 10.48 14.17
C CYS A 61 -8.87 9.82 12.97
N MET A 62 -9.06 10.34 11.76
CA MET A 62 -8.46 9.76 10.55
C MET A 62 -6.93 9.93 10.51
N TYR A 63 -6.43 11.02 11.08
CA TYR A 63 -5.00 11.36 11.12
C TYR A 63 -4.35 11.12 12.48
N ALA A 64 -5.03 10.40 13.38
CA ALA A 64 -4.55 10.05 14.72
C ALA A 64 -4.00 11.24 15.54
N MET A 65 -4.69 12.39 15.49
CA MET A 65 -4.34 13.59 16.26
C MET A 65 -4.81 13.43 17.71
N THR A 66 -4.05 12.69 18.52
CA THR A 66 -4.41 12.38 19.91
C THR A 66 -4.57 13.63 20.77
N ASP A 67 -3.75 14.65 20.54
CA ASP A 67 -3.84 15.97 21.19
C ASP A 67 -5.20 16.64 20.99
N TRP A 68 -5.85 16.41 19.85
CA TRP A 68 -7.20 16.89 19.59
C TRP A 68 -8.28 15.96 20.12
N ILE A 69 -8.13 14.64 19.98
CA ILE A 69 -9.14 13.65 20.36
C ILE A 69 -9.34 13.62 21.89
N GLU A 70 -8.26 13.81 22.66
CA GLU A 70 -8.26 13.78 24.12
C GLU A 70 -8.69 15.11 24.76
N ASP A 71 -8.90 16.16 23.98
CA ASP A 71 -9.32 17.47 24.50
C ASP A 71 -10.78 17.42 25.00
N ASP A 72 -10.94 17.29 26.31
CA ASP A 72 -12.22 17.25 27.01
C ASP A 72 -13.05 18.54 26.87
N ILE A 73 -12.41 19.67 26.57
CA ILE A 73 -13.10 20.96 26.35
C ILE A 73 -13.74 20.95 24.96
N ARG A 74 -13.03 20.41 23.96
CA ARG A 74 -13.54 20.33 22.57
C ARG A 74 -14.53 19.19 22.41
N PHE A 75 -14.25 18.04 22.98
CA PHE A 75 -15.03 16.82 22.84
C PHE A 75 -15.51 16.31 24.20
N ASP A 76 -16.37 17.10 24.84
CA ASP A 76 -17.00 16.72 26.10
C ASP A 76 -17.76 15.37 26.02
N LYS A 77 -18.13 14.84 27.18
CA LYS A 77 -18.85 13.57 27.29
C LYS A 77 -20.16 13.53 26.47
N TYR A 78 -20.91 14.62 26.42
CA TYR A 78 -22.19 14.70 25.71
C TYR A 78 -21.99 14.72 24.19
N ARG A 79 -20.97 15.41 23.70
CA ARG A 79 -20.54 15.43 22.31
C ARG A 79 -20.09 14.04 21.87
N ARG A 80 -19.29 13.35 22.68
CA ARG A 80 -18.87 11.96 22.42
C ARG A 80 -20.06 10.99 22.34
N ILE A 81 -21.04 11.09 23.24
CA ILE A 81 -22.28 10.30 23.15
C ILE A 81 -23.04 10.59 21.85
N THR A 82 -23.10 11.86 21.46
CA THR A 82 -23.77 12.29 20.21
C THR A 82 -23.04 11.75 18.97
N PHE A 83 -21.72 11.85 18.95
CA PHE A 83 -20.89 11.29 17.89
C PHE A 83 -21.01 9.79 17.81
N LYS A 84 -21.04 9.09 18.94
CA LYS A 84 -21.28 7.64 18.97
C LYS A 84 -22.58 7.27 18.28
N LYS A 85 -23.68 7.97 18.54
CA LYS A 85 -24.96 7.72 17.85
C LYS A 85 -24.93 7.98 16.34
N ARG A 86 -24.04 8.86 15.85
CA ARG A 86 -24.00 9.31 14.45
C ARG A 86 -22.91 8.67 13.61
N LEU A 87 -21.81 8.26 14.24
CA LEU A 87 -20.55 7.90 13.60
C LEU A 87 -20.09 6.47 13.94
N SER A 88 -20.75 5.76 14.85
CA SER A 88 -20.36 4.39 15.26
C SER A 88 -20.37 3.36 14.14
N ASP A 89 -21.06 3.63 13.03
CA ASP A 89 -21.08 2.71 11.89
C ASP A 89 -19.75 2.71 11.13
N HIS A 90 -18.90 3.71 11.36
CA HIS A 90 -17.60 3.81 10.71
C HIS A 90 -16.49 3.21 11.59
N PRO A 91 -15.64 2.31 11.06
CA PRO A 91 -14.66 1.56 11.85
C PRO A 91 -13.64 2.44 12.58
N VAL A 92 -13.22 3.56 11.98
CA VAL A 92 -12.27 4.50 12.60
C VAL A 92 -12.89 5.25 13.77
N TYR A 93 -14.12 5.76 13.63
CA TYR A 93 -14.75 6.56 14.68
C TYR A 93 -15.23 5.68 15.82
N ASP A 94 -15.76 4.49 15.51
CA ASP A 94 -16.12 3.49 16.53
C ASP A 94 -14.91 3.05 17.35
N PHE A 95 -13.76 2.85 16.70
CA PHE A 95 -12.48 2.58 17.38
C PHE A 95 -12.12 3.68 18.37
N TRP A 96 -12.03 4.94 17.94
CA TRP A 96 -11.64 6.04 18.82
C TRP A 96 -12.65 6.28 19.94
N LEU A 97 -13.95 6.30 19.63
CA LEU A 97 -14.99 6.51 20.64
C LEU A 97 -15.01 5.38 21.68
N THR A 98 -14.75 4.13 21.27
CA THR A 98 -14.65 3.00 22.21
C THR A 98 -13.37 3.06 23.02
N LEU A 99 -12.24 3.42 22.39
CA LEU A 99 -10.95 3.56 23.05
C LEU A 99 -11.02 4.63 24.15
N MET A 100 -11.66 5.77 23.89
CA MET A 100 -11.85 6.86 24.86
C MET A 100 -12.74 6.48 26.06
N GLU A 101 -13.58 5.45 25.93
CA GLU A 101 -14.41 4.93 27.02
C GLU A 101 -13.76 3.74 27.76
N SER A 102 -12.67 3.18 27.21
CA SER A 102 -12.03 1.95 27.68
C SER A 102 -10.67 2.23 28.31
N ASN A 103 -10.13 1.23 29.03
CA ASN A 103 -8.73 1.27 29.43
C ASN A 103 -7.84 0.95 28.22
N TRP A 104 -6.92 1.86 27.90
CA TRP A 104 -6.05 1.79 26.72
C TRP A 104 -5.13 0.58 26.75
N ASP A 105 -4.51 0.29 27.90
CA ASP A 105 -3.57 -0.82 28.05
C ASP A 105 -4.26 -2.16 27.77
N VAL A 106 -5.49 -2.31 28.27
CA VAL A 106 -6.29 -3.51 28.03
C VAL A 106 -6.80 -3.60 26.58
N PHE A 107 -7.07 -2.45 25.96
CA PHE A 107 -7.59 -2.41 24.59
C PHE A 107 -6.51 -2.81 23.56
N PHE A 108 -5.26 -2.46 23.83
CA PHE A 108 -4.10 -2.77 22.99
C PHE A 108 -3.32 -4.02 23.44
N ASP A 109 -3.69 -4.67 24.55
CA ASP A 109 -3.11 -5.95 24.94
C ASP A 109 -3.50 -7.06 23.97
N THR A 110 -2.67 -7.20 22.93
CA THR A 110 -2.81 -8.21 21.88
C THR A 110 -1.81 -9.36 22.05
N GLU A 111 -1.08 -9.41 23.16
CA GLU A 111 -0.12 -10.47 23.45
C GLU A 111 -0.76 -11.55 24.32
N THR A 112 -1.55 -11.15 25.31
CA THR A 112 -2.21 -12.09 26.22
C THR A 112 -3.65 -12.40 25.80
N ARG A 113 -4.24 -11.57 24.92
CA ARG A 113 -5.65 -11.67 24.50
C ARG A 113 -5.80 -11.65 22.99
N VAL A 114 -6.95 -12.16 22.55
CA VAL A 114 -7.38 -12.06 21.15
C VAL A 114 -7.52 -10.57 20.78
N PRO A 115 -6.96 -10.13 19.64
CA PRO A 115 -7.04 -8.73 19.22
C PRO A 115 -8.47 -8.22 19.17
N ASN A 116 -8.68 -6.99 19.66
CA ASN A 116 -9.99 -6.35 19.61
C ASN A 116 -10.46 -6.22 18.15
N GLN A 117 -11.70 -6.62 17.87
CA GLN A 117 -12.27 -6.54 16.53
C GLN A 117 -12.28 -5.09 16.00
N LYS A 118 -12.56 -4.10 16.85
CA LYS A 118 -12.60 -2.68 16.46
C LYS A 118 -11.22 -2.16 16.08
N LEU A 119 -10.19 -2.56 16.83
CA LEU A 119 -8.79 -2.29 16.51
C LEU A 119 -8.42 -2.85 15.13
N THR A 120 -8.74 -4.12 14.90
CA THR A 120 -8.43 -4.82 13.65
C THR A 120 -9.14 -4.16 12.45
N LEU A 121 -10.43 -3.81 12.59
CA LEU A 121 -11.20 -3.16 11.54
C LEU A 121 -10.69 -1.75 11.24
N CYS A 122 -10.36 -0.97 12.27
CA CYS A 122 -9.78 0.36 12.13
C CYS A 122 -8.43 0.30 11.39
N PHE A 123 -7.56 -0.63 11.80
CA PHE A 123 -6.25 -0.80 11.20
C PHE A 123 -6.34 -1.22 9.72
N GLN A 124 -7.19 -2.20 9.39
CA GLN A 124 -7.45 -2.59 8.00
C GLN A 124 -7.99 -1.43 7.16
N PHE A 125 -8.87 -0.61 7.73
CA PHE A 125 -9.39 0.57 7.06
C PHE A 125 -8.29 1.60 6.79
N ALA A 126 -7.49 1.93 7.82
CA ALA A 126 -6.39 2.89 7.74
C ALA A 126 -5.42 2.51 6.62
N ILE A 127 -5.04 1.25 6.60
CA ILE A 127 -4.17 0.65 5.60
C ILE A 127 -4.78 0.73 4.19
N ARG A 128 -6.04 0.30 4.03
CA ARG A 128 -6.72 0.27 2.72
C ARG A 128 -6.85 1.66 2.10
N HIS A 129 -7.00 2.67 2.95
CA HIS A 129 -7.26 4.03 2.53
C HIS A 129 -6.02 4.94 2.54
N GLY A 130 -4.88 4.47 3.07
CA GLY A 130 -3.63 5.24 3.11
C GLY A 130 -3.61 6.31 4.19
N TYR A 131 -4.15 6.00 5.37
CA TYR A 131 -4.05 6.88 6.53
C TYR A 131 -2.77 6.57 7.32
N PHE A 132 -1.63 7.02 6.79
CA PHE A 132 -0.30 6.69 7.30
C PHE A 132 -0.16 6.91 8.82
N GLN A 133 -0.59 8.07 9.33
CA GLN A 133 -0.45 8.42 10.75
C GLN A 133 -1.26 7.49 11.66
N LEU A 134 -2.45 7.07 11.20
CA LEU A 134 -3.27 6.10 11.93
C LEU A 134 -2.68 4.69 11.89
N VAL A 135 -2.06 4.32 10.77
CA VAL A 135 -1.32 3.05 10.65
C VAL A 135 -0.12 3.03 11.60
N GLU A 136 0.69 4.09 11.60
CA GLU A 136 1.85 4.22 12.48
C GLU A 136 1.44 4.20 13.96
N TYR A 137 0.41 4.98 14.33
CA TYR A 137 -0.11 5.03 15.70
C TYR A 137 -0.55 3.65 16.23
N ILE A 138 -1.32 2.90 15.42
CA ILE A 138 -1.78 1.57 15.82
C ILE A 138 -0.60 0.59 15.85
N TRP A 139 0.31 0.65 14.87
CA TRP A 139 1.44 -0.26 14.75
C TRP A 139 2.34 -0.24 15.98
N GLU A 140 2.65 0.95 16.51
CA GLU A 140 3.54 1.09 17.66
C GLU A 140 2.88 0.65 19.00
N LYS A 141 1.57 0.38 19.02
CA LYS A 141 0.82 -0.02 20.22
C LYS A 141 0.42 -1.49 20.26
N ILE A 142 0.53 -2.22 19.15
CA ILE A 142 0.19 -3.65 19.09
C ILE A 142 1.42 -4.53 19.31
N GLY A 143 1.20 -5.72 19.87
CA GLY A 143 2.25 -6.72 20.08
C GLY A 143 2.70 -7.39 18.78
N ASP A 144 3.92 -7.94 18.78
CA ASP A 144 4.57 -8.49 17.58
C ASP A 144 3.81 -9.69 16.98
N ASN A 145 3.25 -10.55 17.82
CA ASN A 145 2.40 -11.66 17.37
C ASN A 145 1.20 -11.16 16.55
N THR A 146 0.64 -10.01 16.92
CA THR A 146 -0.51 -9.42 16.24
C THR A 146 -0.10 -8.66 14.99
N LYS A 147 1.07 -7.99 14.99
CA LYS A 147 1.68 -7.44 13.77
C LYS A 147 1.89 -8.52 12.72
N GLU A 148 2.41 -9.68 13.14
CA GLU A 148 2.66 -10.82 12.28
C GLU A 148 1.35 -11.48 11.82
N TYR A 149 0.40 -11.74 12.72
CA TYR A 149 -0.92 -12.29 12.39
C TYR A 149 -1.68 -11.43 11.39
N ILE A 150 -1.72 -10.13 11.64
CA ILE A 150 -2.38 -9.17 10.75
C ILE A 150 -1.64 -9.11 9.41
N GLY A 151 -0.31 -9.19 9.38
CA GLY A 151 0.52 -9.18 8.16
C GLY A 151 0.55 -10.48 7.35
N GLN A 152 0.33 -11.65 7.94
CA GLN A 152 0.60 -12.95 7.31
C GLN A 152 -0.59 -13.70 6.73
N LEU A 153 -1.80 -13.23 6.99
CA LEU A 153 -3.02 -13.89 6.53
C LEU A 153 -3.55 -13.21 5.26
N ASP A 154 -3.21 -13.74 4.07
CA ASP A 154 -4.14 -14.05 2.97
C ASP A 154 -3.43 -14.86 1.84
N LYS A 155 -3.92 -16.09 1.59
CA LYS A 155 -3.51 -16.98 0.48
C LYS A 155 -4.61 -17.14 -0.58
N SER A 156 -5.71 -16.41 -0.51
CA SER A 156 -6.90 -16.72 -1.31
C SER A 156 -7.68 -15.47 -1.68
N CYS A 157 -7.11 -14.64 -2.56
CA CYS A 157 -7.91 -13.73 -3.34
C CYS A 157 -7.14 -13.25 -4.57
N CYS A 158 -6.85 -14.14 -5.51
CA CYS A 158 -6.48 -13.80 -6.89
C CYS A 158 -7.53 -14.31 -7.88
N MET A 159 -8.79 -13.88 -7.76
CA MET A 159 -9.74 -13.91 -8.87
C MET A 159 -10.63 -12.66 -8.87
N VAL A 160 -10.72 -12.07 -10.07
CA VAL A 160 -11.85 -11.34 -10.70
C VAL A 160 -12.60 -10.25 -9.92
N ALA A 161 -12.82 -9.13 -10.59
CA ALA A 161 -13.78 -8.12 -10.18
C ALA A 161 -15.22 -8.62 -10.42
N ALA A 162 -15.99 -8.90 -9.35
CA ALA A 162 -17.46 -8.87 -9.31
C ALA A 162 -17.95 -9.02 -7.85
N GLU A 163 -18.98 -8.22 -7.50
CA GLU A 163 -20.02 -8.39 -6.46
C GLU A 163 -19.73 -8.96 -5.04
N TRP A 164 -20.00 -8.09 -4.06
CA TRP A 164 -20.59 -8.25 -2.71
C TRP A 164 -20.42 -9.55 -1.86
N ILE A 165 -20.03 -9.29 -0.60
CA ILE A 165 -20.34 -9.97 0.68
C ILE A 165 -19.76 -11.38 0.89
N SER A 166 -18.75 -11.46 1.76
CA SER A 166 -18.88 -12.27 2.97
C SER A 166 -17.88 -11.87 4.04
N ILE A 167 -18.41 -11.70 5.24
CA ILE A 167 -17.76 -11.42 6.51
C ILE A 167 -16.94 -12.66 6.92
N ARG A 168 -15.62 -12.51 7.11
CA ARG A 168 -14.83 -13.30 8.07
C ARG A 168 -13.45 -12.67 8.28
N SER A 169 -13.35 -12.00 9.42
CA SER A 169 -12.24 -12.02 10.39
C SER A 169 -10.79 -11.98 9.88
N GLY A 170 -10.15 -10.82 10.03
CA GLY A 170 -8.71 -10.68 10.34
C GLY A 170 -7.72 -11.18 9.29
N LEU A 171 -7.59 -10.49 8.16
CA LEU A 171 -6.59 -10.78 7.11
C LEU A 171 -6.16 -9.46 6.44
N LEU A 172 -4.88 -9.05 6.51
CA LEU A 172 -4.37 -8.02 5.59
C LEU A 172 -4.29 -8.62 4.20
N GLN A 173 -5.20 -8.19 3.33
CA GLN A 173 -5.09 -8.45 1.90
C GLN A 173 -3.92 -7.65 1.35
N TRP A 174 -2.72 -8.24 1.32
CA TRP A 174 -1.52 -7.65 0.73
C TRP A 174 -1.79 -7.22 -0.74
N ARG A 175 -2.68 -7.93 -1.44
CA ARG A 175 -3.20 -7.54 -2.77
C ARG A 175 -3.99 -6.22 -2.75
N SER A 176 -4.79 -5.95 -1.72
CA SER A 176 -5.53 -4.68 -1.60
C SER A 176 -4.59 -3.52 -1.26
N LEU A 177 -3.60 -3.81 -0.41
CA LEU A 177 -2.56 -2.90 0.05
C LEU A 177 -1.66 -2.43 -1.10
N CYS A 178 -1.11 -3.38 -1.84
CA CYS A 178 -0.18 -3.10 -2.94
C CYS A 178 -0.84 -2.42 -4.15
N PHE A 179 -2.15 -2.57 -4.35
CA PHE A 179 -2.79 -2.18 -5.62
C PHE A 179 -3.95 -1.19 -5.52
N ARG A 180 -4.52 -0.97 -4.32
CA ARG A 180 -5.54 0.07 -4.09
C ARG A 180 -5.04 1.26 -3.29
N ALA A 181 -4.12 1.07 -2.34
CA ALA A 181 -3.49 2.19 -1.66
C ALA A 181 -2.44 2.80 -2.61
N ARG A 182 -2.76 3.94 -3.21
CA ARG A 182 -1.77 4.77 -3.92
C ARG A 182 -0.81 5.47 -2.97
N ASP A 183 -0.87 5.13 -1.69
CA ASP A 183 -0.11 5.77 -0.64
C ASP A 183 1.23 5.04 -0.46
N ARG A 184 2.28 5.73 -0.91
CA ARG A 184 3.68 5.26 -0.87
C ARG A 184 4.18 5.13 0.56
N ASP A 185 3.75 6.02 1.46
CA ASP A 185 4.31 6.12 2.81
C ASP A 185 3.84 4.94 3.66
N THR A 186 2.53 4.65 3.62
CA THR A 186 1.95 3.47 4.27
C THR A 186 2.58 2.17 3.75
N MET A 187 2.77 2.04 2.42
CA MET A 187 3.39 0.84 1.85
C MET A 187 4.84 0.67 2.29
N ARG A 188 5.66 1.73 2.20
CA ARG A 188 7.08 1.70 2.60
C ARG A 188 7.24 1.35 4.07
N PHE A 189 6.43 1.96 4.93
CA PHE A 189 6.45 1.71 6.37
C PHE A 189 6.14 0.24 6.69
N LEU A 190 5.01 -0.27 6.20
CA LEU A 190 4.60 -1.66 6.46
C LEU A 190 5.60 -2.65 5.87
N CYS A 191 6.07 -2.42 4.64
CA CYS A 191 7.07 -3.26 4.01
C CYS A 191 8.37 -3.31 4.82
N THR A 192 8.83 -2.16 5.33
CA THR A 192 10.07 -2.09 6.12
C THR A 192 9.91 -2.82 7.44
N LYS A 193 8.83 -2.55 8.18
CA LYS A 193 8.59 -3.14 9.50
C LYS A 193 8.35 -4.66 9.41
N LEU A 194 7.53 -5.13 8.46
CA LEU A 194 7.27 -6.56 8.30
C LEU A 194 8.50 -7.33 7.80
N CYS A 195 9.31 -6.75 6.91
CA CYS A 195 10.54 -7.39 6.48
C CYS A 195 11.62 -7.42 7.56
N ALA A 196 11.63 -6.45 8.49
CA ALA A 196 12.49 -6.52 9.66
C ALA A 196 12.10 -7.70 10.59
N MET A 197 10.81 -8.02 10.68
CA MET A 197 10.31 -9.15 11.48
C MET A 197 10.57 -10.50 10.81
N ASN A 198 10.15 -10.67 9.55
CA ASN A 198 10.25 -11.96 8.85
C ASN A 198 10.46 -11.77 7.33
N PRO A 199 11.71 -11.57 6.89
CA PRO A 199 11.99 -11.27 5.49
C PRO A 199 11.71 -12.46 4.55
N VAL A 200 11.88 -13.70 5.03
CA VAL A 200 11.60 -14.92 4.26
C VAL A 200 10.09 -15.08 4.04
N GLY A 201 9.32 -14.98 5.12
CA GLY A 201 7.87 -15.14 5.11
C GLY A 201 7.20 -14.11 4.21
N VAL A 202 7.59 -12.83 4.36
CA VAL A 202 7.06 -11.73 3.57
C VAL A 202 7.39 -11.89 2.08
N ALA A 203 8.62 -12.29 1.73
CA ALA A 203 8.99 -12.55 0.35
C ALA A 203 8.15 -13.69 -0.27
N ARG A 204 7.96 -14.79 0.46
CA ARG A 204 7.16 -15.93 -0.02
C ARG A 204 5.69 -15.56 -0.23
N ILE A 205 5.10 -14.80 0.69
CA ILE A 205 3.69 -14.38 0.60
C ILE A 205 3.51 -13.34 -0.52
N SER A 206 4.49 -12.44 -0.70
CA SER A 206 4.42 -11.39 -1.71
C SER A 206 4.72 -11.91 -3.13
N TRP A 207 5.46 -13.02 -3.26
CA TRP A 207 5.94 -13.53 -4.53
C TRP A 207 4.85 -13.79 -5.55
N THR A 208 3.79 -14.52 -5.18
CA THR A 208 2.72 -14.86 -6.13
C THR A 208 2.05 -13.60 -6.69
N ALA A 209 1.71 -12.64 -5.83
CA ALA A 209 1.10 -11.38 -6.28
C ALA A 209 2.05 -10.52 -7.13
N PHE A 210 3.35 -10.53 -6.80
CA PHE A 210 4.40 -9.84 -7.55
C PHE A 210 4.58 -10.46 -8.93
N PHE A 211 4.74 -11.78 -8.99
CA PHE A 211 4.90 -12.55 -10.23
C PHE A 211 3.66 -12.45 -11.11
N ASP A 212 2.45 -12.56 -10.56
CA ASP A 212 1.20 -12.37 -11.31
C ASP A 212 1.13 -10.97 -11.95
N THR A 213 1.58 -9.93 -11.24
CA THR A 213 1.60 -8.56 -11.77
C THR A 213 2.57 -8.41 -12.92
N PHE A 214 3.76 -9.01 -12.78
CA PHE A 214 4.75 -9.08 -13.85
C PHE A 214 4.21 -9.88 -15.05
N TYR A 215 3.70 -11.09 -14.84
CA TYR A 215 3.19 -11.96 -15.90
C TYR A 215 2.06 -11.29 -16.68
N ASN A 216 1.11 -10.64 -15.98
CA ASN A 216 0.03 -9.88 -16.63
C ASN A 216 0.51 -8.63 -17.38
N SER A 217 1.71 -8.12 -17.08
CA SER A 217 2.33 -7.02 -17.83
C SER A 217 3.01 -7.49 -19.12
N VAL A 218 3.46 -8.76 -19.16
CA VAL A 218 4.26 -9.30 -20.26
C VAL A 218 3.47 -10.19 -21.22
N ASN A 219 2.53 -11.00 -20.72
CA ASN A 219 1.92 -12.09 -21.50
C ASN A 219 0.50 -11.80 -22.03
N ASN A 220 0.04 -10.54 -21.96
CA ASN A 220 -1.34 -10.20 -22.28
C ASN A 220 -1.46 -9.72 -23.74
N GLU A 221 -1.30 -10.66 -24.66
CA GLU A 221 -1.29 -10.44 -26.14
C GLU A 221 -2.61 -9.84 -26.68
N GLN A 222 -3.71 -9.91 -25.91
CA GLN A 222 -5.04 -9.42 -26.31
C GLN A 222 -5.52 -8.18 -25.56
N SER A 223 -4.75 -7.64 -24.62
CA SER A 223 -5.20 -6.51 -23.80
C SER A 223 -4.81 -5.16 -24.40
N ASP A 224 -5.72 -4.18 -24.36
CA ASP A 224 -5.44 -2.78 -24.69
C ASP A 224 -4.10 -2.30 -24.07
N ILE A 225 -3.33 -1.50 -24.83
CA ILE A 225 -2.08 -0.85 -24.39
C ILE A 225 -2.24 -0.16 -23.01
N VAL A 226 -3.44 0.35 -22.74
CA VAL A 226 -3.82 0.99 -21.46
C VAL A 226 -3.75 0.01 -20.28
N VAL A 227 -4.12 -1.25 -20.48
CA VAL A 227 -4.13 -2.30 -19.45
C VAL A 227 -2.70 -2.79 -19.18
N GLN A 228 -1.90 -3.01 -20.21
CA GLN A 228 -0.48 -3.39 -20.06
C GLN A 228 0.30 -2.31 -19.30
N ASN A 229 0.14 -1.04 -19.70
CA ASN A 229 0.77 0.10 -19.01
C ASN A 229 0.34 0.23 -17.55
N LYS A 230 -0.87 -0.19 -17.20
CA LYS A 230 -1.35 -0.21 -15.82
C LYS A 230 -0.63 -1.26 -14.97
N PHE A 231 -0.39 -2.47 -15.50
CA PHE A 231 0.34 -3.51 -14.78
C PHE A 231 1.83 -3.18 -14.67
N ARG A 232 2.41 -2.61 -15.72
CA ARG A 232 3.78 -2.11 -15.68
C ARG A 232 3.98 -1.01 -14.62
N LYS A 233 3.15 0.03 -14.61
CA LYS A 233 3.21 1.08 -13.57
C LYS A 233 3.03 0.54 -12.16
N ARG A 234 2.28 -0.56 -12.00
CA ARG A 234 2.14 -1.25 -10.72
C ARG A 234 3.42 -1.99 -10.33
N LEU A 235 4.06 -2.68 -11.27
CA LEU A 235 5.35 -3.32 -11.05
C LEU A 235 6.40 -2.29 -10.66
N GLU A 236 6.47 -1.17 -11.38
CA GLU A 236 7.37 -0.05 -11.08
C GLU A 236 7.14 0.48 -9.67
N PHE A 237 5.88 0.80 -9.34
CA PHE A 237 5.49 1.24 -8.00
C PHE A 237 5.89 0.24 -6.92
N LEU A 238 5.71 -1.06 -7.15
CA LEU A 238 6.08 -2.10 -6.18
C LEU A 238 7.58 -2.09 -5.94
N ILE A 239 8.39 -2.14 -6.99
CA ILE A 239 9.85 -2.24 -6.87
C ILE A 239 10.41 -0.98 -6.20
N GLU A 240 9.94 0.21 -6.58
CA GLU A 240 10.39 1.50 -6.01
C GLU A 240 10.07 1.64 -4.51
N ASN A 241 8.93 1.11 -4.06
CA ASN A 241 8.42 1.32 -2.71
C ASN A 241 8.65 0.12 -1.76
N CYS A 242 9.06 -1.04 -2.28
CA CYS A 242 9.56 -2.14 -1.47
C CYS A 242 10.88 -1.77 -0.79
N CYS A 243 11.08 -2.25 0.44
CA CYS A 243 12.34 -2.13 1.14
C CYS A 243 13.47 -2.92 0.42
N PRO A 244 14.74 -2.53 0.58
CA PRO A 244 15.86 -3.15 -0.15
C PRO A 244 15.95 -4.67 0.03
N GLU A 245 15.74 -5.16 1.26
CA GLU A 245 15.81 -6.59 1.57
C GLU A 245 14.72 -7.40 0.86
N LEU A 246 13.48 -6.90 0.85
CA LEU A 246 12.38 -7.55 0.14
C LEU A 246 12.61 -7.54 -1.37
N ARG A 247 13.06 -6.39 -1.89
CA ARG A 247 13.36 -6.22 -3.32
C ARG A 247 14.42 -7.22 -3.78
N LYS A 248 15.52 -7.33 -3.03
CA LYS A 248 16.58 -8.32 -3.28
C LYS A 248 16.03 -9.74 -3.33
N ARG A 249 15.22 -10.12 -2.35
CA ARG A 249 14.62 -11.46 -2.29
C ARG A 249 13.66 -11.73 -3.43
N LEU A 250 12.74 -10.80 -3.71
CA LEU A 250 11.77 -10.95 -4.79
C LEU A 250 12.45 -11.09 -6.16
N LEU A 251 13.50 -10.31 -6.44
CA LEU A 251 14.23 -10.41 -7.70
C LEU A 251 15.04 -11.71 -7.84
N ASN A 252 15.44 -12.33 -6.72
CA ASN A 252 16.18 -13.59 -6.70
C ASN A 252 15.29 -14.85 -6.67
N MET A 253 14.00 -14.70 -6.36
CA MET A 253 13.08 -15.81 -6.22
C MET A 253 13.05 -16.69 -7.47
N GLU A 254 12.91 -18.00 -7.24
CA GLU A 254 12.84 -19.03 -8.29
C GLU A 254 14.01 -18.94 -9.31
N ASN A 255 15.23 -18.65 -8.83
CA ASN A 255 16.44 -18.49 -9.64
C ASN A 255 16.33 -17.37 -10.68
N PHE A 256 15.97 -16.17 -10.22
CA PHE A 256 15.83 -14.98 -11.06
C PHE A 256 14.75 -15.10 -12.15
N ARG A 257 13.66 -15.84 -11.86
CA ARG A 257 12.62 -16.17 -12.84
C ARG A 257 12.09 -14.95 -13.59
N ILE A 258 11.80 -13.86 -12.89
CA ILE A 258 11.26 -12.63 -13.50
C ILE A 258 12.27 -11.99 -14.46
N VAL A 259 13.55 -11.98 -14.11
CA VAL A 259 14.62 -11.45 -14.98
C VAL A 259 14.76 -12.33 -16.21
N SER A 260 14.77 -13.66 -16.03
CA SER A 260 14.85 -14.60 -17.15
C SER A 260 13.63 -14.56 -18.06
N ASP A 261 12.44 -14.41 -17.51
CA ASP A 261 11.20 -14.32 -18.30
C ASP A 261 11.14 -12.97 -19.04
N ALA A 262 11.57 -11.86 -18.41
CA ALA A 262 11.67 -10.57 -19.08
C ALA A 262 12.65 -10.62 -20.27
N PHE A 263 13.75 -11.35 -20.12
CA PHE A 263 14.70 -11.62 -21.22
C PHE A 263 14.07 -12.49 -22.32
N ARG A 264 13.46 -13.62 -21.96
CA ARG A 264 12.83 -14.56 -22.91
C ARG A 264 11.71 -13.94 -23.73
N TYR A 265 10.90 -13.09 -23.11
CA TYR A 265 9.80 -12.39 -23.79
C TYR A 265 10.24 -11.07 -24.45
N ASN A 266 11.55 -10.79 -24.54
CA ASN A 266 12.14 -9.60 -25.14
C ASN A 266 11.54 -8.27 -24.62
N GLN A 267 11.28 -8.20 -23.31
CA GLN A 267 10.69 -7.03 -22.65
C GLN A 267 11.78 -6.03 -22.26
N ALA A 268 12.35 -5.35 -23.24
CA ALA A 268 13.55 -4.52 -23.06
C ALA A 268 13.43 -3.47 -21.93
N GLU A 269 12.30 -2.77 -21.85
CA GLU A 269 12.11 -1.72 -20.85
C GLU A 269 11.92 -2.28 -19.44
N THR A 270 11.13 -3.34 -19.29
CA THR A 270 10.96 -4.04 -18.01
C THR A 270 12.27 -4.69 -17.55
N PHE A 271 13.02 -5.28 -18.48
CA PHE A 271 14.33 -5.87 -18.20
C PHE A 271 15.32 -4.81 -17.69
N ALA A 272 15.46 -3.68 -18.39
CA ALA A 272 16.32 -2.58 -17.95
C ALA A 272 15.92 -2.06 -16.56
N PHE A 273 14.62 -1.85 -16.32
CA PHE A 273 14.10 -1.42 -15.02
C PHE A 273 14.44 -2.39 -13.88
N LEU A 274 14.34 -3.69 -14.11
CA LEU A 274 14.72 -4.70 -13.12
C LEU A 274 16.22 -4.63 -12.80
N LEU A 275 17.07 -4.48 -13.81
CA LEU A 275 18.53 -4.40 -13.63
C LEU A 275 18.98 -3.14 -12.87
N GLU A 276 18.27 -2.02 -13.01
CA GLU A 276 18.54 -0.81 -12.23
C GLU A 276 18.40 -1.03 -10.72
N HIS A 277 17.52 -1.96 -10.34
CA HIS A 277 17.10 -2.23 -8.98
C HIS A 277 17.78 -3.46 -8.34
N MET A 278 18.74 -4.07 -9.04
CA MET A 278 19.54 -5.20 -8.55
C MET A 278 20.90 -4.72 -8.01
N ASP A 279 21.40 -5.41 -6.99
CA ASP A 279 22.77 -5.22 -6.51
C ASP A 279 23.82 -5.94 -7.40
N GLY A 280 25.10 -5.64 -7.19
CA GLY A 280 26.18 -6.17 -8.03
C GLY A 280 26.29 -7.71 -8.02
N ASP A 281 26.00 -8.35 -6.88
CA ASP A 281 26.04 -9.81 -6.76
C ASP A 281 24.82 -10.47 -7.40
N GLN A 282 23.64 -9.86 -7.26
CA GLN A 282 22.44 -10.26 -7.97
C GLN A 282 22.64 -10.18 -9.49
N LEU A 283 23.25 -9.10 -9.99
CA LEU A 283 23.54 -8.96 -11.41
C LEU A 283 24.50 -10.03 -11.91
N ARG A 284 25.56 -10.32 -11.16
CA ARG A 284 26.53 -11.39 -11.50
C ARG A 284 25.84 -12.75 -11.62
N ASN A 285 25.03 -13.11 -10.63
CA ASN A 285 24.34 -14.40 -10.58
C ASN A 285 23.23 -14.50 -11.63
N ALA A 286 22.47 -13.44 -11.86
CA ALA A 286 21.45 -13.40 -12.89
C ALA A 286 22.05 -13.52 -14.29
N ARG A 287 23.27 -13.00 -14.50
CA ARG A 287 23.96 -13.07 -15.78
C ARG A 287 24.22 -14.52 -16.17
N GLU A 288 24.66 -15.35 -15.23
CA GLU A 288 24.88 -16.78 -15.49
C GLU A 288 23.57 -17.50 -15.89
N VAL A 289 22.42 -17.03 -15.42
CA VAL A 289 21.10 -17.55 -15.85
C VAL A 289 20.78 -17.09 -17.27
N VAL A 290 20.98 -15.80 -17.56
CA VAL A 290 20.70 -15.19 -18.88
C VAL A 290 21.63 -15.75 -19.96
N ASP A 291 22.93 -15.86 -19.69
CA ASP A 291 23.93 -16.43 -20.60
C ASP A 291 23.54 -17.86 -21.02
N ARG A 292 23.10 -18.70 -20.05
CA ARG A 292 22.57 -20.05 -20.33
C ARG A 292 21.32 -20.07 -21.21
N ILE A 293 20.50 -19.02 -21.19
CA ILE A 293 19.31 -18.91 -22.04
C ILE A 293 19.71 -18.43 -23.44
N GLN A 294 20.59 -17.44 -23.52
CA GLN A 294 21.10 -16.90 -24.79
C GLN A 294 21.84 -17.97 -25.59
N ASP A 295 22.70 -18.77 -24.94
CA ASP A 295 23.43 -19.87 -25.58
C ASP A 295 22.50 -20.90 -26.24
N ARG A 296 21.24 -21.00 -25.78
CA ARG A 296 20.24 -21.94 -26.32
C ARG A 296 19.43 -21.38 -27.48
N TYR A 297 19.19 -20.06 -27.52
CA TYR A 297 18.24 -19.44 -28.46
C TYR A 297 18.88 -18.43 -29.41
N ASN A 298 20.17 -18.09 -29.23
CA ASN A 298 21.03 -17.25 -30.07
C ASN A 298 20.29 -16.16 -30.87
N ASP A 299 19.56 -15.30 -30.16
CA ASP A 299 18.75 -14.23 -30.75
C ASP A 299 19.50 -12.89 -30.70
N VAL A 300 19.39 -12.10 -31.77
CA VAL A 300 19.99 -10.76 -31.92
C VAL A 300 19.42 -9.79 -30.88
N ASN A 301 18.12 -9.90 -30.54
CA ASN A 301 17.53 -9.07 -29.50
C ASN A 301 18.03 -9.46 -28.10
N GLY A 302 18.19 -10.77 -27.86
CA GLY A 302 18.82 -11.28 -26.64
C GLY A 302 20.24 -10.75 -26.46
N GLU A 303 21.02 -10.62 -27.54
CA GLU A 303 22.38 -10.08 -27.46
C GLU A 303 22.38 -8.60 -27.03
N ARG A 304 21.41 -7.80 -27.49
CA ARG A 304 21.25 -6.39 -27.06
C ARG A 304 20.93 -6.28 -25.57
N LEU A 305 19.99 -7.09 -25.08
CA LEU A 305 19.63 -7.11 -23.66
C LEU A 305 20.80 -7.57 -22.79
N ARG A 306 21.54 -8.57 -23.25
CA ARG A 306 22.76 -9.05 -22.61
C ARG A 306 23.83 -7.95 -22.52
N HIS A 307 24.05 -7.18 -23.59
CA HIS A 307 24.96 -6.04 -23.56
C HIS A 307 24.54 -4.98 -22.53
N ALA A 308 23.24 -4.67 -22.44
CA ALA A 308 22.71 -3.74 -21.42
C ALA A 308 22.99 -4.24 -19.99
N MET A 309 22.86 -5.55 -19.76
CA MET A 309 23.17 -6.18 -18.49
C MET A 309 24.66 -6.08 -18.12
N ILE A 310 25.54 -6.38 -19.07
CA ILE A 310 27.00 -6.27 -18.87
C ILE A 310 27.39 -4.81 -18.59
N HIS A 311 26.83 -3.86 -19.35
CA HIS A 311 27.07 -2.43 -19.11
C HIS A 311 26.65 -2.02 -17.70
N ARG A 312 25.45 -2.43 -17.25
CA ARG A 312 24.98 -2.14 -15.89
C ARG A 312 25.94 -2.71 -14.83
N GLN A 313 26.41 -3.94 -15.01
CA GLN A 313 27.39 -4.56 -14.10
C GLN A 313 28.68 -3.73 -13.97
N MET A 314 29.18 -3.17 -15.08
CA MET A 314 30.36 -2.29 -15.06
C MET A 314 30.12 -0.95 -14.34
N THR A 315 28.88 -0.46 -14.32
CA THR A 315 28.53 0.81 -13.66
C THR A 315 28.26 0.71 -12.15
N ILE A 316 28.04 -0.49 -11.61
CA ILE A 316 27.83 -0.73 -10.16
C ILE A 316 29.11 -1.26 -9.50
N GLY A 317 30.03 -1.81 -10.29
CA GLY A 317 31.27 -2.47 -9.85
C GLY A 317 32.25 -1.58 -9.14
#